data_AF-A0A2E6SFW9-F1
#
_entry.id   AF-A0A2E6SFW9-F1
#
_cell.length_a   1.000
_cell.length_b   1.000
_cell.length_c   1.000
_cell.angle_alpha   90.00
_cell.angle_beta   90.00
_cell.angle_gamma   90.00
#
_symmetry.space_group_name_H-M   'P 1'
#
loop_
_entity.id
_entity.type
_entity.pdbx_description
1 polymer ?
#
loop_
_entity_poly.entity_id
_entity_poly.type
_entity_poly.pdbx_seq_one_letter_code
_entity_poly.pdbx_strand_id
1 'polypeptide(L)'
;MKTILLDDFLDNGIIREKSFRHMISEHDFEQYKNEKVIIKGCASVMVPTWAYLILTARLAQAADKIYYGEPKYAVKIFNKKDIE
;
A
#
# COMPACT_ATOMS: atom_id res chain seq x y z
N MET A 1 -12.06 -5.74 4.33
CA MET A 1 -10.98 -5.44 3.38
C MET A 1 -10.78 -3.93 3.38
N LYS A 2 -9.62 -3.46 3.85
CA LYS A 2 -9.26 -2.05 3.86
C LYS A 2 -8.63 -1.64 2.54
N THR A 3 -8.89 -0.41 2.10
CA THR A 3 -8.32 0.15 0.88
C THR A 3 -7.29 1.20 1.25
N ILE A 4 -6.17 1.22 0.55
CA ILE A 4 -5.18 2.30 0.61
C ILE A 4 -5.00 2.89 -0.79
N LEU A 5 -4.99 4.23 -0.87
CA LEU A 5 -4.78 4.94 -2.11
C LEU A 5 -3.35 5.48 -2.12
N LEU A 6 -2.68 5.41 -3.28
CA LEU A 6 -1.36 6.07 -3.41
C LEU A 6 -1.47 7.59 -3.42
N ASP A 7 -2.66 8.12 -3.73
CA ASP A 7 -2.98 9.54 -3.66
C ASP A 7 -2.86 10.09 -2.23
N ASP A 8 -3.01 9.25 -1.21
CA ASP A 8 -2.84 9.62 0.20
C ASP A 8 -1.38 10.03 0.53
N PHE A 9 -0.43 9.72 -0.36
CA PHE A 9 1.00 9.95 -0.18
C PHE A 9 1.58 10.95 -1.21
N LEU A 10 0.74 11.83 -1.76
CA LEU A 10 1.18 12.86 -2.69
C LEU A 10 1.79 14.06 -1.98
N ASP A 11 2.86 14.58 -2.56
CA ASP A 11 3.49 15.84 -2.20
C ASP A 11 3.39 16.77 -3.41
N ASN A 12 2.48 17.75 -3.33
CA ASN A 12 2.20 18.71 -4.40
C ASN A 12 1.86 18.04 -5.74
N GLY A 13 1.01 17.01 -5.71
CA GLY A 13 0.55 16.32 -6.92
C GLY A 13 1.59 15.39 -7.57
N ILE A 14 2.64 14.99 -6.85
CA ILE A 14 3.58 13.96 -7.27
C ILE A 14 4.01 13.07 -6.09
N ILE A 15 4.50 11.87 -6.38
CA ILE A 15 5.18 11.03 -5.40
C ILE A 15 6.64 11.45 -5.30
N ARG A 16 6.99 12.20 -4.24
CA ARG A 16 8.38 12.58 -3.94
C ARG A 16 8.97 11.63 -2.90
N GLU A 17 10.08 10.98 -3.20
CA GLU A 17 10.66 9.92 -2.35
C GLU A 17 10.83 10.31 -0.88
N LYS A 18 11.47 11.45 -0.61
CA LYS A 18 11.71 11.90 0.78
C LYS A 18 10.39 12.11 1.54
N SER A 19 9.41 12.75 0.91
CA SER A 19 8.09 13.01 1.52
C SER A 19 7.32 11.70 1.71
N PHE A 20 7.30 10.85 0.69
CA PHE A 20 6.64 9.54 0.73
C PHE A 20 7.17 8.67 1.87
N ARG A 21 8.50 8.55 2.01
CA ARG A 21 9.10 7.76 3.10
C ARG A 21 8.76 8.32 4.48
N HIS A 22 8.66 9.64 4.60
CA HIS A 22 8.25 10.30 5.83
C HIS A 22 6.78 10.02 6.16
N MET A 23 5.86 10.22 5.23
CA MET A 23 4.43 9.91 5.41
C MET A 23 4.20 8.43 5.74
N ILE A 24 4.92 7.53 5.07
CA ILE A 24 4.91 6.09 5.40
C ILE A 24 5.42 5.84 6.82
N SER A 25 6.44 6.54 7.30
CA SER A 25 6.93 6.34 8.67
C SER A 25 5.95 6.82 9.75
N GLU A 26 5.12 7.81 9.43
CA GLU A 26 4.10 8.36 10.34
C GLU A 26 2.75 7.64 10.24
N HIS A 27 2.55 6.86 9.17
CA HIS A 27 1.32 6.13 8.93
C HIS A 27 1.15 5.00 9.96
N ASP A 28 0.01 4.97 10.64
CA ASP A 28 -0.34 3.87 11.54
C ASP A 28 -0.69 2.62 10.73
N PHE A 29 0.20 1.63 10.72
CA PHE A 29 -0.01 0.34 10.07
C PHE A 29 -0.69 -0.71 10.97
N GLU A 30 -0.76 -0.50 12.29
CA GLU A 30 -1.44 -1.44 13.20
C GLU A 30 -2.92 -1.57 12.86
N GLN A 31 -3.51 -0.52 12.27
CA GLN A 31 -4.88 -0.56 11.77
C GLN A 31 -5.14 -1.67 10.73
N TYR A 32 -4.10 -2.24 10.11
CA TYR A 32 -4.21 -3.31 9.12
C TYR A 32 -3.94 -4.70 9.71
N LYS A 33 -3.72 -4.81 11.02
CA LYS A 33 -3.43 -6.08 11.67
C LYS A 33 -4.53 -7.10 11.42
N ASN A 34 -4.14 -8.27 10.92
CA ASN A 34 -5.04 -9.38 10.55
C ASN A 34 -6.10 -9.02 9.49
N GLU A 35 -5.95 -7.90 8.79
CA GLU A 35 -6.89 -7.45 7.75
C GLU A 35 -6.40 -7.82 6.35
N LYS A 36 -7.35 -7.89 5.42
CA LYS A 36 -7.06 -7.90 3.97
C LYS A 36 -6.96 -6.47 3.48
N VAL A 37 -5.86 -6.12 2.82
CA VAL A 37 -5.61 -4.77 2.31
C VAL A 37 -5.54 -4.77 0.79
N ILE A 38 -6.15 -3.79 0.15
CA ILE A 38 -6.02 -3.56 -1.30
C ILE A 38 -5.35 -2.21 -1.56
N ILE A 39 -4.27 -2.21 -2.34
CA ILE A 39 -3.60 -1.03 -2.85
C ILE A 39 -4.21 -0.69 -4.20
N LYS A 40 -4.94 0.42 -4.27
CA LYS A 40 -5.50 0.89 -5.54
C LYS A 40 -4.43 1.62 -6.33
N GLY A 41 -4.19 1.14 -7.54
CA GLY A 41 -3.21 1.72 -8.47
C GLY A 41 -3.77 2.80 -9.40
N CYS A 42 -5.07 3.08 -9.36
CA CYS A 42 -5.65 4.24 -10.06
C CYS A 42 -5.34 5.49 -9.23
N ALA A 43 -4.10 5.94 -9.34
CA ALA A 43 -3.65 7.20 -8.78
C ALA A 43 -3.91 8.32 -9.80
N SER A 44 -4.18 9.53 -9.31
CA SER A 44 -4.34 10.72 -10.15
C SER A 44 -3.03 11.16 -10.82
N VAL A 45 -1.91 10.50 -10.50
CA VAL A 45 -0.56 10.85 -10.92
C VAL A 45 0.22 9.61 -11.38
N MET A 46 1.35 9.82 -12.06
CA MET A 46 2.30 8.75 -12.32
C MET A 46 2.96 8.30 -11.00
N VAL A 47 2.69 7.07 -10.57
CA VAL A 47 3.30 6.51 -9.35
C VAL A 47 4.50 5.64 -9.73
N PRO A 48 5.70 5.95 -9.21
CA PRO A 48 6.87 5.09 -9.41
C PRO A 48 6.68 3.69 -8.81
N THR A 49 7.20 2.67 -9.48
CA THR A 49 7.14 1.27 -9.01
C THR A 49 7.66 1.08 -7.58
N TRP A 50 8.72 1.81 -7.21
CA TRP A 50 9.31 1.70 -5.87
C TRP A 50 8.33 2.11 -4.75
N ALA A 51 7.37 2.99 -5.01
CA ALA A 51 6.40 3.43 -4.01
C ALA A 51 5.45 2.28 -3.63
N TYR A 52 4.98 1.53 -4.62
CA TYR A 52 4.23 0.29 -4.42
C TYR A 52 5.03 -0.72 -3.60
N LEU A 53 6.30 -0.92 -3.94
CA LEU A 53 7.16 -1.89 -3.25
C LEU A 53 7.39 -1.52 -1.77
N ILE A 54 7.65 -0.24 -1.48
CA ILE A 54 7.82 0.23 -0.10
C ILE A 54 6.53 0.05 0.70
N LEU A 55 5.40 0.47 0.14
CA LEU A 55 4.12 0.38 0.83
C LEU A 55 3.75 -1.08 1.12
N THR A 56 3.93 -1.96 0.13
CA THR A 56 3.71 -3.40 0.30
C THR A 56 4.63 -4.00 1.35
N ALA A 57 5.92 -3.63 1.37
CA ALA A 57 6.86 -4.13 2.38
C ALA A 57 6.48 -3.72 3.81
N ARG A 58 5.88 -2.53 3.99
CA ARG A 58 5.34 -2.09 5.28
C ARG A 58 4.06 -2.83 5.63
N LEU A 59 3.12 -2.94 4.69
CA LEU A 59 1.87 -3.67 4.88
C LEU A 59 2.11 -5.15 5.18
N ALA A 60 3.11 -5.80 4.58
CA ALA A 60 3.40 -7.22 4.78
C ALA A 60 3.77 -7.56 6.23
N GLN A 61 4.24 -6.57 7.00
CA GLN A 61 4.56 -6.73 8.42
C GLN A 61 3.31 -6.69 9.32
N ALA A 62 2.18 -6.15 8.84
CA ALA A 62 0.96 -5.97 9.63
C ALA A 62 -0.24 -6.77 9.09
N ALA A 63 -0.47 -6.75 7.77
CA ALA A 63 -1.65 -7.30 7.11
C ALA A 63 -1.62 -8.84 6.97
N ASP A 64 -2.82 -9.45 6.89
CA ASP A 64 -2.97 -10.89 6.60
C ASP A 64 -2.80 -11.18 5.10
N LYS A 65 -3.35 -10.31 4.24
CA LYS A 65 -3.25 -10.43 2.78
C LYS A 65 -3.18 -9.06 2.12
N ILE A 66 -2.41 -8.95 1.05
CA ILE A 66 -2.32 -7.73 0.25
C ILE A 66 -2.73 -8.03 -1.19
N TYR A 67 -3.46 -7.09 -1.77
CA TYR A 67 -3.94 -7.13 -3.15
C TYR A 67 -3.60 -5.84 -3.87
N TYR A 68 -3.40 -5.91 -5.17
CA TYR A 68 -3.30 -4.74 -6.06
C TYR A 68 -4.54 -4.63 -6.94
N GLY A 69 -4.88 -3.40 -7.31
CA GLY A 69 -5.94 -3.09 -8.29
C GLY A 69 -7.25 -2.68 -7.63
N GLU A 70 -8.36 -3.01 -8.26
CA GLU A 70 -9.70 -2.69 -7.77
C GLU A 70 -10.38 -3.90 -7.13
N PRO A 71 -11.36 -3.71 -6.21
CA PRO A 71 -12.01 -4.84 -5.53
C PRO A 71 -12.56 -5.93 -6.46
N LYS A 72 -13.01 -5.55 -7.67
CA LYS A 72 -13.54 -6.49 -8.68
C LYS A 72 -12.44 -7.19 -9.50
N TYR A 73 -11.24 -6.60 -9.57
CA TYR A 73 -10.09 -7.07 -10.36
C TYR A 73 -8.83 -7.21 -9.50
N ALA A 74 -9.01 -7.58 -8.23
CA ALA A 74 -7.97 -7.58 -7.23
C ALA A 74 -6.99 -8.73 -7.46
N VAL A 75 -5.70 -8.41 -7.64
CA VAL A 75 -4.63 -9.40 -7.77
C VAL A 75 -3.98 -9.60 -6.41
N LYS A 76 -4.03 -10.81 -5.86
CA LYS A 76 -3.36 -11.14 -4.59
C LYS A 76 -1.85 -11.16 -4.81
N ILE A 77 -1.13 -10.36 -4.05
CA ILE A 77 0.34 -10.26 -4.13
C ILE A 77 1.06 -10.73 -2.87
N PHE A 78 0.35 -10.83 -1.74
CA PHE A 78 0.90 -11.30 -0.49
C PHE A 78 -0.15 -12.04 0.34
N ASN A 79 0.28 -13.09 1.05
CA ASN A 79 -0.51 -13.83 2.01
C ASN A 79 0.42 -14.28 3.15
N LYS A 80 0.13 -13.83 4.36
CA LYS A 80 0.98 -14.06 5.53
C LYS A 80 1.17 -15.55 5.84
N LYS A 81 0.17 -16.37 5.56
CA LYS A 81 0.23 -17.83 5.73
C LYS A 81 1.24 -18.53 4.81
N ASP A 82 1.70 -17.87 3.75
CA ASP A 82 2.66 -18.48 2.81
C ASP A 82 4.11 -18.37 3.35
N ILE A 83 4.33 -17.61 4.44
CA ILE A 83 5.64 -17.36 5.05
C ILE A 83 5.73 -17.79 6.54
N GLU A 84 4.65 -18.33 7.09
CA GLU A 84 4.57 -18.92 8.44
C GLU A 84 4.83 -20.43 8.40
#